data_AF-A0A9E3SCS0-F1
#
_entry.id   AF-A0A9E3SCS0-F1
#
_cell.length_a   1.000
_cell.length_b   1.000
_cell.length_c   1.000
_cell.angle_alpha   90.00
_cell.angle_beta   90.00
_cell.angle_gamma   90.00
#
_symmetry.space_group_name_H-M   'P 1'
#
loop_
_entity.id
_entity.type
_entity.pdbx_description
1 polymer ?
#
loop_
_entity_poly.entity_id
_entity_poly.type
_entity_poly.pdbx_seq_one_letter_code
_entity_poly.pdbx_strand_id
1 'polypeptide(L)'
;MTSFEKYYLQCPSCKSWLTGKQANSDSVNQSLLYSDGMVISDLLPINHQKIILCPACAAFFWRHKQTAEKDKAVLQGFHAYPWSSWHLFGCNLLSNAGRKALVKHYWCVLEKIKPLDEQQETALRKSLLWAYNDLYRDALSFSIKDVYNNKFSLRSWLNLKLFHKRNRLFYEAEQAHFQTNLLRLIALTEKLPEPDAAELAELYREAGDFKKAAEIIEKIDRRTHFINSLINYIQKGERLVFKVAG
;
A
#
# COMPACT_ATOMS: atom_id res chain seq x y z
N MET A 1 2.64 21.38 -9.52
CA MET A 1 1.94 21.47 -8.22
C MET A 1 0.83 20.45 -8.27
N THR A 2 0.85 19.43 -7.41
CA THR A 2 -0.19 18.39 -7.38
C THR A 2 -1.51 19.03 -6.91
N SER A 3 -2.53 19.07 -7.75
CA SER A 3 -3.86 19.58 -7.40
C SER A 3 -4.69 18.43 -6.84
N PHE A 4 -5.30 18.67 -5.68
CA PHE A 4 -6.20 17.72 -5.07
C PHE A 4 -7.61 18.28 -5.03
N GLU A 5 -8.55 17.50 -5.56
CA GLU A 5 -9.97 17.74 -5.33
C GLU A 5 -10.34 17.32 -3.91
N LYS A 6 -10.96 18.25 -3.17
CA LYS A 6 -11.48 17.97 -1.84
C LYS A 6 -12.85 17.34 -1.98
N TYR A 7 -13.04 16.21 -1.31
CA TYR A 7 -14.36 15.61 -1.12
C TYR A 7 -14.69 15.52 0.37
N TYR A 8 -15.96 15.27 0.68
CA TYR A 8 -16.42 15.14 2.05
C TYR A 8 -17.12 13.80 2.23
N LEU A 9 -16.90 13.18 3.38
CA LEU A 9 -17.53 11.94 3.78
C LEU A 9 -18.17 12.13 5.14
N GLN A 10 -19.25 11.38 5.39
CA GLN A 10 -19.89 11.35 6.69
C GLN A 10 -19.72 9.96 7.29
N CYS A 11 -19.26 9.88 8.55
CA CYS A 11 -19.17 8.59 9.23
C CYS A 11 -20.57 7.96 9.34
N PRO A 12 -20.78 6.70 8.91
CA PRO A 12 -22.09 6.08 8.97
C PRO A 12 -22.58 5.89 10.41
N SER A 13 -21.66 5.72 11.37
CA SER A 13 -21.94 5.49 12.80
C SER A 13 -22.26 6.79 13.56
N CYS A 14 -21.34 7.77 13.60
CA CYS A 14 -21.51 8.97 14.44
C CYS A 14 -21.90 10.23 13.66
N LYS A 15 -22.05 10.14 12.34
CA LYS A 15 -22.42 11.26 11.46
C LYS A 15 -21.42 12.43 11.43
N SER A 16 -20.23 12.29 12.00
CA SER A 16 -19.16 13.28 11.90
C SER A 16 -18.65 13.42 10.46
N TRP A 17 -18.31 14.65 10.08
CA TRP A 17 -17.78 14.98 8.76
C TRP A 17 -16.28 14.77 8.67
N LEU A 18 -15.82 14.26 7.53
CA LEU A 18 -14.44 13.96 7.20
C LEU A 18 -14.10 14.63 5.88
N THR A 19 -12.99 15.36 5.83
CA THR A 19 -12.47 15.93 4.58
C THR A 19 -11.50 14.95 3.94
N GLY A 20 -11.64 14.70 2.64
CA GLY A 20 -10.76 13.85 1.86
C GLY A 20 -10.10 14.59 0.71
N LYS A 21 -9.07 13.98 0.14
CA LYS A 21 -8.36 14.46 -1.03
C LYS A 21 -8.32 13.38 -2.10
N GLN A 22 -8.59 13.76 -3.34
CA GLN A 22 -8.45 12.93 -4.52
C GLN A 22 -7.44 13.62 -5.45
N ALA A 23 -6.40 12.89 -5.87
CA ALA A 23 -5.42 13.42 -6.80
C ALA A 23 -6.08 13.56 -8.18
N ASN A 24 -5.91 14.71 -8.81
CA ASN A 24 -6.36 14.90 -10.19
C ASN A 24 -5.37 14.18 -11.11
N SER A 25 -5.88 13.44 -12.10
CA SER A 25 -5.06 12.71 -13.08
C SER A 25 -4.01 13.62 -13.72
N ASP A 26 -4.41 14.84 -14.04
CA ASP A 26 -3.61 15.83 -14.77
C ASP A 26 -2.51 16.44 -13.91
N SER A 27 -2.49 16.13 -12.61
CA SER A 27 -1.54 16.64 -11.64
C SER A 27 -0.46 15.62 -11.25
N VAL A 28 -0.56 14.38 -11.75
CA VAL A 28 0.41 13.32 -11.54
C VAL A 28 1.58 13.51 -12.50
N ASN A 29 2.65 14.17 -12.01
CA ASN A 29 3.85 14.41 -12.83
C ASN A 29 4.72 13.16 -12.98
N GLN A 30 4.83 12.38 -11.91
CA GLN A 30 5.63 11.16 -11.86
C GLN A 30 4.89 10.12 -11.04
N SER A 31 4.94 8.88 -11.51
CA SER A 31 4.42 7.72 -10.78
C SER A 31 5.45 6.61 -10.79
N LEU A 32 5.60 5.94 -9.66
CA LEU A 32 6.42 4.74 -9.51
C LEU A 32 5.49 3.56 -9.31
N LEU A 33 5.53 2.60 -10.24
CA LEU A 33 4.83 1.34 -10.13
C LEU A 33 5.74 0.29 -9.49
N TYR A 34 5.22 -0.44 -8.52
CA TYR A 34 5.88 -1.58 -7.90
C TYR A 34 5.28 -2.89 -8.39
N SER A 35 6.06 -3.97 -8.27
CA SER A 35 5.69 -5.31 -8.73
C SER A 35 4.44 -5.86 -8.03
N ASP A 36 4.16 -5.42 -6.80
CA ASP A 36 2.94 -5.72 -6.03
C ASP A 36 1.72 -4.86 -6.43
N GLY A 37 1.81 -4.12 -7.53
CA GLY A 37 0.75 -3.28 -8.06
C GLY A 37 0.54 -1.96 -7.31
N MET A 38 1.39 -1.62 -6.33
CA MET A 38 1.30 -0.32 -5.67
C MET A 38 1.84 0.78 -6.58
N VAL A 39 1.08 1.86 -6.70
CA VAL A 39 1.52 3.06 -7.43
C VAL A 39 1.69 4.22 -6.44
N ILE A 40 2.89 4.81 -6.44
CA ILE A 40 3.24 5.96 -5.62
C ILE A 40 3.48 7.17 -6.53
N SER A 41 2.83 8.29 -6.24
CA SER A 41 3.09 9.58 -6.87
C SER A 41 3.30 10.64 -5.80
N ASP A 42 4.36 11.46 -5.94
CA ASP A 42 4.70 12.53 -5.00
C ASP A 42 4.65 12.08 -3.52
N LEU A 43 5.18 10.88 -3.24
CA LEU A 43 5.21 10.22 -1.92
C LEU A 43 3.84 9.80 -1.37
N LEU A 44 2.78 9.90 -2.16
CA LEU A 44 1.43 9.51 -1.79
C LEU A 44 0.97 8.29 -2.61
N PRO A 45 0.32 7.31 -1.98
CA PRO A 45 -0.33 6.23 -2.72
C PRO A 45 -1.47 6.83 -3.56
N ILE A 46 -1.48 6.54 -4.86
CA ILE A 46 -2.57 6.94 -5.75
C ILE A 46 -3.83 6.12 -5.45
N ASN A 47 -3.63 4.87 -5.03
CA ASN A 47 -4.70 3.93 -4.72
C ASN A 47 -5.58 4.47 -3.58
N HIS A 48 -6.87 4.66 -3.87
CA HIS A 48 -7.81 5.15 -2.87
C HIS A 48 -7.93 4.19 -1.69
N GLN A 49 -7.71 4.71 -0.49
CA GLN A 49 -8.03 4.00 0.74
C GLN A 49 -9.52 3.64 0.76
N LYS A 50 -9.81 2.34 0.85
CA LYS A 50 -11.18 1.82 0.84
C LYS A 50 -11.81 1.73 2.22
N ILE A 51 -11.02 1.66 3.30
CA ILE A 51 -11.53 1.56 4.67
C ILE A 51 -11.00 2.70 5.51
N ILE A 52 -11.89 3.35 6.26
CA ILE A 52 -11.59 4.50 7.09
C ILE A 52 -11.85 4.14 8.55
N LEU A 53 -10.96 4.58 9.44
CA LEU A 53 -11.22 4.66 10.88
C LEU A 53 -11.73 6.06 11.20
N CYS A 54 -12.94 6.18 11.73
CA CYS A 54 -13.47 7.48 12.11
C CYS A 54 -12.68 8.03 13.32
N PRO A 55 -12.09 9.24 13.22
CA PRO A 55 -11.36 9.84 14.34
C PRO A 55 -12.30 10.29 15.48
N ALA A 56 -13.61 10.40 15.24
CA ALA A 56 -14.58 10.82 16.25
C ALA A 56 -15.07 9.66 17.13
N CYS A 57 -15.43 8.52 16.52
CA CYS A 57 -16.05 7.39 17.22
C CYS A 57 -15.27 6.07 17.14
N ALA A 58 -14.11 6.08 16.48
CA ALA A 58 -13.26 4.90 16.25
C ALA A 58 -13.95 3.74 15.50
N ALA A 59 -15.09 3.98 14.83
CA ALA A 59 -15.73 2.99 13.97
C ALA A 59 -14.97 2.84 12.64
N PHE A 60 -14.77 1.60 12.21
CA PHE A 60 -14.31 1.31 10.86
C PHE A 60 -15.48 1.25 9.89
N PHE A 61 -15.29 1.78 8.69
CA PHE A 61 -16.31 1.68 7.64
C PHE A 61 -15.70 1.74 6.24
N TRP A 62 -16.41 1.15 5.28
CA TRP A 62 -16.05 1.19 3.88
C TRP A 62 -16.38 2.55 3.28
N ARG A 63 -15.42 3.11 2.52
CA ARG A 63 -15.66 4.24 1.63
C ARG A 63 -16.48 3.74 0.46
N HIS A 64 -17.79 3.97 0.49
CA HIS A 64 -18.64 3.76 -0.68
C HIS A 64 -18.24 4.73 -1.79
N LYS A 65 -18.46 4.33 -3.05
CA LYS A 65 -18.21 5.15 -4.26
C LYS A 65 -19.00 6.47 -4.31
N GLN A 66 -19.79 6.81 -3.29
CA GLN A 66 -20.64 7.99 -3.31
C GLN A 66 -19.83 9.28 -3.29
N THR A 67 -19.66 9.81 -4.50
CA THR A 67 -19.63 11.22 -4.86
C THR A 67 -20.85 11.90 -4.27
N ALA A 68 -20.67 12.52 -3.11
CA ALA A 68 -21.51 13.66 -2.77
C ALA A 68 -20.64 14.89 -3.02
N GLU A 69 -20.67 15.39 -4.26
CA GLU A 69 -20.51 16.83 -4.50
C GLU A 69 -21.67 17.52 -3.77
N LYS A 70 -21.59 17.57 -2.43
CA LYS A 70 -22.45 18.50 -1.69
C LYS A 70 -21.80 19.86 -1.85
N ASP A 71 -22.58 20.78 -2.39
CA ASP A 71 -22.21 22.17 -2.56
C ASP A 71 -21.46 22.66 -1.34
N LYS A 72 -20.32 23.33 -1.54
CA LYS A 72 -19.52 23.97 -0.48
C LYS A 72 -20.39 24.83 0.46
N ALA A 73 -21.55 25.28 -0.02
CA ALA A 73 -22.57 26.00 0.75
C ALA A 73 -23.10 25.21 1.97
N VAL A 74 -23.29 23.88 1.87
CA VAL A 74 -23.82 23.04 2.96
C VAL A 74 -22.81 22.91 4.12
N LEU A 75 -21.53 23.17 3.86
CA LEU A 75 -20.45 22.98 4.83
C LEU A 75 -20.05 24.26 5.56
N GLN A 76 -20.67 25.41 5.26
CA GLN A 76 -20.46 26.63 6.03
C GLN A 76 -21.02 26.42 7.45
N GLY A 77 -20.12 26.12 8.40
CA GLY A 77 -20.44 25.97 9.83
C GLY A 77 -20.20 24.59 10.44
N PHE A 78 -19.84 23.57 9.65
CA PHE A 78 -19.57 22.24 10.21
C PHE A 78 -18.07 21.99 10.42
N HIS A 79 -17.71 21.48 11.61
CA HIS A 79 -16.36 20.97 11.87
C HIS A 79 -16.16 19.63 11.15
N ALA A 80 -15.24 19.59 10.20
CA ALA A 80 -14.87 18.39 9.47
C ALA A 80 -13.43 17.98 9.81
N TYR A 81 -13.23 16.72 10.16
CA TYR A 81 -11.91 16.19 10.48
C TYR A 81 -11.00 16.20 9.24
N PRO A 82 -9.73 16.65 9.37
CA PRO A 82 -8.83 16.80 8.24
C PRO A 82 -8.43 15.44 7.65
N TRP A 83 -8.16 15.38 6.35
CA TRP A 83 -7.70 14.16 5.65
C TRP A 83 -6.57 13.43 6.37
N SER A 84 -5.58 14.16 6.89
CA SER A 84 -4.45 13.59 7.63
C SER A 84 -4.83 12.86 8.92
N SER A 85 -6.00 13.14 9.50
CA SER A 85 -6.45 12.50 10.75
C SER A 85 -7.01 11.09 10.56
N TRP A 86 -7.41 10.75 9.34
CA TRP A 86 -8.07 9.46 9.06
C TRP A 86 -7.47 8.72 7.87
N HIS A 87 -6.75 9.41 6.97
CA HIS A 87 -6.00 8.79 5.89
C HIS A 87 -4.96 7.85 6.47
N LEU A 88 -4.94 6.60 5.99
CA LEU A 88 -4.14 5.49 6.54
C LEU A 88 -4.25 5.42 8.06
N PHE A 89 -5.47 5.62 8.58
CA PHE A 89 -5.79 5.61 10.00
C PHE A 89 -5.05 6.69 10.82
N GLY A 90 -4.60 7.77 10.17
CA GLY A 90 -3.80 8.83 10.81
C GLY A 90 -2.34 8.46 11.03
N CYS A 91 -1.86 7.36 10.43
CA CYS A 91 -0.49 6.90 10.63
C CYS A 91 0.53 7.81 9.92
N ASN A 92 1.57 8.21 10.65
CA ASN A 92 2.72 8.92 10.06
C ASN A 92 3.71 7.93 9.43
N LEU A 93 3.63 7.72 8.12
CA LEU A 93 4.52 6.81 7.37
C LEU A 93 5.98 7.25 7.29
N LEU A 94 6.30 8.49 7.66
CA LEU A 94 7.68 8.97 7.78
C LEU A 94 8.34 8.50 9.09
N SER A 95 7.57 7.86 9.97
CA SER A 95 8.05 7.30 11.23
C SER A 95 7.93 5.77 11.23
N ASN A 96 8.90 5.08 11.84
CA ASN A 96 8.82 3.63 12.04
C ASN A 96 7.57 3.24 12.85
N ALA A 97 7.22 4.04 13.86
CA ALA A 97 6.04 3.79 14.68
C ALA A 97 4.74 3.84 13.85
N GLY A 98 4.60 4.82 12.96
CA GLY A 98 3.44 4.93 12.09
C GLY A 98 3.33 3.80 11.07
N ARG A 99 4.45 3.34 10.47
CA ARG A 99 4.43 2.16 9.58
C ARG A 99 4.01 0.89 10.33
N LYS A 100 4.53 0.68 11.55
CA LYS A 100 4.11 -0.42 12.43
C LYS A 100 2.63 -0.33 12.81
N ALA A 101 2.17 0.87 13.14
CA ALA A 101 0.76 1.11 13.47
C ALA A 101 -0.15 0.79 12.29
N LEU A 102 0.25 1.16 11.06
CA LEU A 102 -0.52 0.86 9.86
C LEU A 102 -0.75 -0.65 9.66
N VAL A 103 0.31 -1.46 9.79
CA VAL A 103 0.22 -2.93 9.72
C VAL A 103 -0.76 -3.45 10.79
N LYS A 104 -0.64 -2.99 12.04
CA LYS A 104 -1.54 -3.39 13.13
C LYS A 104 -2.99 -2.97 12.89
N HIS A 105 -3.22 -1.79 12.33
CA HIS A 105 -4.56 -1.33 12.00
C HIS A 105 -5.22 -2.22 10.95
N TYR A 106 -4.52 -2.60 9.89
CA TYR A 106 -5.07 -3.52 8.89
C TYR A 106 -5.41 -4.90 9.45
N TRP A 107 -4.57 -5.46 10.35
CA TRP A 107 -4.91 -6.70 11.05
C TRP A 107 -6.15 -6.56 11.92
N CYS A 108 -6.20 -5.51 12.74
CA CYS A 108 -7.35 -5.22 13.59
C CYS A 108 -8.64 -5.06 12.77
N VAL A 109 -8.54 -4.48 11.57
CA VAL A 109 -9.65 -4.35 10.63
C VAL A 109 -10.11 -5.71 10.09
N LEU A 110 -9.19 -6.56 9.65
CA LEU A 110 -9.50 -7.93 9.18
C LEU A 110 -10.17 -8.79 10.27
N GLU A 111 -9.84 -8.53 11.54
CA GLU A 111 -10.43 -9.24 12.67
C GLU A 111 -11.82 -8.71 13.05
N LYS A 112 -11.99 -7.37 13.05
CA LYS A 112 -13.19 -6.70 13.58
C LYS A 112 -14.31 -6.52 12.55
N ILE A 113 -13.99 -6.21 11.30
CA ILE A 113 -15.00 -6.07 10.26
C ILE A 113 -15.33 -7.47 9.78
N LYS A 114 -16.43 -8.05 10.27
CA LYS A 114 -16.99 -9.32 9.78
C LYS A 114 -18.51 -9.20 9.67
N PRO A 115 -19.13 -9.82 8.65
CA PRO A 115 -18.52 -10.57 7.56
C PRO A 115 -17.83 -9.65 6.52
N LEU A 116 -16.81 -10.18 5.83
CA LEU A 116 -16.21 -9.55 4.65
C LEU A 116 -16.60 -10.36 3.42
N ASP A 117 -16.98 -9.68 2.34
CA ASP A 117 -17.03 -10.33 1.03
C ASP A 117 -15.61 -10.60 0.51
N GLU A 118 -15.47 -11.48 -0.49
CA GLU A 118 -14.15 -11.89 -1.00
C GLU A 118 -13.38 -10.71 -1.63
N GLN A 119 -14.08 -9.74 -2.24
CA GLN A 119 -13.44 -8.56 -2.84
C GLN A 119 -12.92 -7.60 -1.78
N GLN A 120 -13.68 -7.41 -0.71
CA GLN A 120 -13.34 -6.64 0.48
C GLN A 120 -12.14 -7.26 1.19
N GLU A 121 -12.17 -8.57 1.43
CA GLU A 121 -11.04 -9.29 2.03
C GLU A 121 -9.79 -9.15 1.16
N THR A 122 -9.90 -9.38 -0.16
CA THR A 122 -8.78 -9.23 -1.10
C THR A 122 -8.21 -7.82 -1.06
N ALA A 123 -9.05 -6.79 -1.11
CA ALA A 123 -8.59 -5.40 -1.09
C ALA A 123 -7.88 -5.03 0.22
N LEU A 124 -8.37 -5.51 1.36
CA LEU A 124 -7.73 -5.32 2.66
C LEU A 124 -6.38 -6.01 2.74
N ARG A 125 -6.32 -7.26 2.29
CA ARG A 125 -5.08 -8.03 2.33
C ARG A 125 -4.02 -7.49 1.37
N LYS A 126 -4.41 -6.96 0.21
CA LYS A 126 -3.52 -6.21 -0.68
C LYS A 126 -2.98 -4.95 0.00
N SER A 127 -3.85 -4.22 0.70
CA SER A 127 -3.43 -3.03 1.46
C SER A 127 -2.46 -3.37 2.61
N LEU A 128 -2.67 -4.52 3.26
CA LEU A 128 -1.78 -5.05 4.29
C LEU A 128 -0.45 -5.54 3.70
N LEU A 129 -0.47 -6.22 2.54
CA LEU A 129 0.73 -6.61 1.79
C LEU A 129 1.58 -5.37 1.47
N TRP A 130 0.97 -4.31 0.95
CA TRP A 130 1.64 -3.05 0.69
C TRP A 130 2.24 -2.42 1.96
N ALA A 131 1.51 -2.45 3.09
CA ALA A 131 2.01 -1.92 4.36
C ALA A 131 3.24 -2.69 4.87
N TYR A 132 3.29 -4.01 4.65
CA TYR A 132 4.49 -4.81 4.94
C TYR A 132 5.63 -4.49 3.98
N ASN A 133 5.35 -4.43 2.69
CA ASN A 133 6.33 -4.16 1.66
C ASN A 133 6.97 -2.79 1.86
N ASP A 134 6.21 -1.78 2.29
CA ASP A 134 6.70 -0.45 2.67
C ASP A 134 7.72 -0.46 3.81
N LEU A 135 7.83 -1.51 4.63
CA LEU A 135 8.85 -1.59 5.69
C LEU A 135 10.26 -1.74 5.12
N TYR A 136 10.40 -2.45 3.99
CA TYR A 136 11.70 -2.76 3.38
C TYR A 136 11.86 -2.20 1.97
N ARG A 137 10.78 -1.71 1.34
CA ARG A 137 10.81 -1.04 0.05
C ARG A 137 11.77 0.14 0.08
N ASP A 138 12.53 0.30 -1.01
CA ASP A 138 13.52 1.36 -1.20
C ASP A 138 14.64 1.45 -0.16
N ALA A 139 14.82 0.45 0.72
CA ALA A 139 15.93 0.45 1.69
C ALA A 139 17.33 0.55 1.04
N LEU A 140 17.40 0.25 -0.26
CA LEU A 140 18.61 0.25 -1.07
C LEU A 140 18.73 1.45 -2.03
N SER A 141 17.74 2.34 -2.10
CA SER A 141 17.73 3.42 -3.10
C SER A 141 18.77 4.51 -2.84
N PHE A 142 19.23 4.67 -1.60
CA PHE A 142 20.24 5.66 -1.22
C PHE A 142 21.60 5.02 -1.01
N SER A 143 22.55 5.41 -1.86
CA SER A 143 23.94 4.95 -1.83
C SER A 143 24.80 5.89 -0.98
N ILE A 144 25.88 5.37 -0.42
CA ILE A 144 26.91 6.23 0.19
C ILE A 144 27.51 7.21 -0.85
N LYS A 145 27.46 6.83 -2.15
CA LYS A 145 27.82 7.72 -3.27
C LYS A 145 27.01 9.02 -3.27
N ASP A 146 25.76 9.01 -2.81
CA ASP A 146 24.94 10.23 -2.72
C ASP A 146 25.44 11.21 -1.66
N VAL A 147 26.07 10.69 -0.59
CA VAL A 147 26.76 11.50 0.41
C VAL A 147 28.02 12.11 -0.18
N TYR A 148 28.84 11.30 -0.88
CA TYR A 148 30.05 11.80 -1.55
C TYR A 148 29.76 12.85 -2.63
N ASN A 149 28.63 12.73 -3.32
CA ASN A 149 28.18 13.68 -4.33
C ASN A 149 27.45 14.91 -3.73
N ASN A 150 27.50 15.12 -2.41
CA ASN A 150 26.83 16.21 -1.69
C ASN A 150 25.32 16.31 -1.92
N LYS A 151 24.65 15.23 -2.35
CA LYS A 151 23.19 15.18 -2.47
C LYS A 151 22.52 15.02 -1.11
N PHE A 152 23.26 14.52 -0.11
CA PHE A 152 22.73 14.21 1.21
C PHE A 152 23.80 14.37 2.29
N SER A 153 23.39 14.78 3.50
CA SER A 153 24.31 14.81 4.64
C SER A 153 24.58 13.39 5.17
N LEU A 154 25.80 13.14 5.68
CA LEU A 154 26.13 11.87 6.32
C LEU A 154 25.18 11.55 7.48
N ARG A 155 24.81 12.55 8.28
CA ARG A 155 23.85 12.40 9.38
C ARG A 155 22.48 11.95 8.89
N SER A 156 21.99 12.55 7.81
CA SER A 156 20.71 12.15 7.21
C SER A 156 20.80 10.73 6.66
N TRP A 157 21.91 10.35 6.02
CA TRP A 157 22.13 8.99 5.52
C TRP A 157 22.16 7.95 6.64
N LEU A 158 22.86 8.23 7.75
CA LEU A 158 22.90 7.37 8.93
C LEU A 158 21.50 7.21 9.55
N ASN A 159 20.77 8.31 9.71
CA ASN A 159 19.39 8.29 10.21
C ASN A 159 18.49 7.41 9.33
N LEU A 160 18.63 7.51 8.01
CA LEU A 160 17.88 6.71 7.06
C LEU A 160 18.26 5.22 7.14
N LYS A 161 19.55 4.89 7.25
CA LYS A 161 20.00 3.50 7.46
C LYS A 161 19.47 2.91 8.76
N LEU A 162 19.47 3.68 9.85
CA LEU A 162 18.88 3.26 11.12
C LEU A 162 17.36 3.08 11.03
N PHE A 163 16.68 3.99 10.31
CA PHE A 163 15.26 3.90 10.02
C PHE A 163 14.93 2.58 9.31
N HIS A 164 15.62 2.27 8.20
CA HIS A 164 15.42 1.03 7.45
C HIS A 164 15.80 -0.22 8.25
N LYS A 165 16.90 -0.19 9.02
CA LYS A 165 17.29 -1.33 9.88
C LYS A 165 16.18 -1.67 10.87
N ARG A 166 15.58 -0.66 11.52
CA ARG A 166 14.48 -0.85 12.48
C ARG A 166 13.20 -1.39 11.82
N ASN A 167 12.88 -0.95 10.60
CA ASN A 167 11.73 -1.48 9.88
C ASN A 167 11.97 -2.91 9.39
N ARG A 168 13.19 -3.22 8.93
CA ARG A 168 13.58 -4.58 8.57
C ARG A 168 13.48 -5.54 9.75
N LEU A 169 14.00 -5.17 10.92
CA LEU A 169 13.87 -5.99 12.13
C LEU A 169 12.41 -6.22 12.52
N PHE A 170 11.55 -5.22 12.33
CA PHE A 170 10.12 -5.39 12.56
C PHE A 170 9.47 -6.32 11.54
N TYR A 171 9.79 -6.18 10.25
CA TYR A 171 9.33 -7.09 9.21
C TYR A 171 9.76 -8.54 9.51
N GLU A 172 11.02 -8.76 9.89
CA GLU A 172 11.53 -10.08 10.27
C GLU A 172 10.76 -10.67 11.47
N ALA A 173 10.40 -9.84 12.46
CA ALA A 173 9.60 -10.27 13.60
C ALA A 173 8.13 -10.60 13.23
N GLU A 174 7.58 -9.95 12.21
CA GLU A 174 6.19 -10.16 11.74
C GLU A 174 6.09 -11.16 10.58
N GLN A 175 7.17 -11.88 10.27
CA GLN A 175 7.24 -12.67 9.05
C GLN A 175 6.19 -13.78 8.99
N ALA A 176 5.81 -14.37 10.13
CA ALA A 176 4.75 -15.38 10.19
C ALA A 176 3.39 -14.79 9.78
N HIS A 177 3.07 -13.57 10.24
CA HIS A 177 1.83 -12.89 9.87
C HIS A 177 1.85 -12.47 8.40
N PHE A 178 3.00 -11.97 7.91
CA PHE A 178 3.18 -11.66 6.50
C PHE A 178 2.92 -12.88 5.60
N GLN A 179 3.55 -14.02 5.90
CA GLN A 179 3.35 -15.27 5.16
C GLN A 179 1.90 -15.75 5.21
N THR A 180 1.26 -15.65 6.38
CA THR A 180 -0.17 -15.97 6.52
C THR A 180 -1.04 -15.10 5.60
N ASN A 181 -0.73 -13.81 5.51
CA ASN A 181 -1.45 -12.90 4.61
C ASN A 181 -1.24 -13.25 3.13
N LEU A 182 0.00 -13.55 2.72
CA LEU A 182 0.34 -13.95 1.36
C LEU A 182 -0.38 -15.23 0.94
N LEU A 183 -0.31 -16.28 1.76
CA LEU A 183 -0.99 -17.54 1.47
C LEU A 183 -2.50 -17.37 1.32
N ARG A 184 -3.11 -16.50 2.15
CA ARG A 184 -4.52 -16.20 2.03
C ARG A 184 -4.85 -15.36 0.79
N LEU A 185 -3.99 -14.42 0.39
CA LEU A 185 -4.13 -13.71 -0.89
C LEU A 185 -4.06 -14.66 -2.07
N ILE A 186 -3.08 -15.55 -2.10
CA ILE A 186 -2.94 -16.59 -3.12
C ILE A 186 -4.25 -17.40 -3.23
N ALA A 187 -4.77 -17.88 -2.09
CA ALA A 187 -6.00 -18.66 -2.07
C ALA A 187 -7.24 -17.86 -2.53
N LEU A 188 -7.27 -16.53 -2.33
CA LEU A 188 -8.35 -15.68 -2.85
C LEU A 188 -8.19 -15.43 -4.35
N THR A 189 -6.97 -15.19 -4.82
CA THR A 189 -6.68 -14.95 -6.24
C THR A 189 -6.92 -16.21 -7.07
N GLU A 190 -6.52 -17.40 -6.60
CA GLU A 190 -6.76 -18.68 -7.30
C GLU A 190 -8.25 -19.02 -7.46
N LYS A 191 -9.12 -18.49 -6.60
CA LYS A 191 -10.57 -18.70 -6.69
C LYS A 191 -11.25 -17.82 -7.74
N LEU A 192 -10.57 -16.79 -8.25
CA LEU A 192 -11.15 -15.94 -9.27
C LEU A 192 -11.39 -16.76 -10.55
N PRO A 193 -12.47 -16.48 -11.32
CA PRO A 193 -12.73 -17.18 -12.58
C PRO A 193 -11.57 -17.07 -13.57
N GLU A 194 -10.93 -15.90 -13.58
CA GLU A 194 -9.80 -15.56 -14.44
C GLU A 194 -8.73 -14.89 -13.56
N PRO A 195 -7.86 -15.68 -12.89
CA PRO A 195 -6.80 -15.11 -12.08
C PRO A 195 -5.76 -14.43 -12.98
N ASP A 196 -5.32 -13.23 -12.60
CA ASP A 196 -4.16 -12.60 -13.26
C ASP A 196 -2.92 -13.44 -12.95
N ALA A 197 -2.45 -14.18 -13.95
CA ALA A 197 -1.30 -15.07 -13.84
C ALA A 197 -0.03 -14.32 -13.41
N ALA A 198 0.13 -13.05 -13.80
CA ALA A 198 1.29 -12.26 -13.44
C ALA A 198 1.23 -11.86 -11.95
N GLU A 199 0.05 -11.46 -11.47
CA GLU A 199 -0.18 -11.21 -10.04
C GLU A 199 0.06 -12.47 -9.21
N LEU A 200 -0.47 -13.61 -9.66
CA LEU A 200 -0.35 -14.86 -8.93
C LEU A 200 1.12 -15.33 -8.85
N ALA A 201 1.87 -15.21 -9.95
CA ALA A 201 3.29 -15.52 -9.96
C ALA A 201 4.10 -14.61 -9.02
N GLU A 202 3.77 -13.31 -8.97
CA GLU A 202 4.38 -12.37 -8.03
C GLU A 202 4.11 -12.76 -6.57
N LEU A 203 2.87 -13.13 -6.23
CA LEU A 203 2.52 -13.58 -4.88
C LEU A 203 3.29 -14.84 -4.48
N TYR A 204 3.44 -15.83 -5.39
CA TYR A 204 4.26 -17.02 -5.14
C TYR A 204 5.74 -16.69 -4.97
N ARG A 205 6.27 -15.75 -5.75
CA ARG A 205 7.65 -15.26 -5.61
C ARG A 205 7.88 -14.60 -4.24
N GLU A 206 6.99 -13.72 -3.81
CA GLU A 206 7.07 -13.07 -2.49
C GLU A 206 6.94 -14.08 -1.34
N ALA A 207 6.13 -15.12 -1.51
CA ALA A 207 6.03 -16.24 -0.58
C ALA A 207 7.31 -17.11 -0.56
N GLY A 208 8.15 -17.02 -1.60
CA GLY A 208 9.39 -17.76 -1.73
C GLY A 208 9.26 -19.11 -2.46
N ASP A 209 8.10 -19.39 -3.05
CA ASP A 209 7.87 -20.55 -3.93
C ASP A 209 8.21 -20.18 -5.37
N PHE A 210 9.51 -20.05 -5.63
CA PHE A 210 10.02 -19.65 -6.94
C PHE A 210 9.72 -20.67 -8.04
N LYS A 211 9.60 -21.95 -7.68
CA LYS A 211 9.27 -23.01 -8.64
C LYS A 211 7.86 -22.81 -9.18
N LYS A 212 6.87 -22.64 -8.29
CA LYS A 212 5.49 -22.40 -8.72
C LYS A 212 5.33 -21.05 -9.43
N ALA A 213 6.06 -20.02 -9.00
CA ALA A 213 6.09 -18.74 -9.70
C ALA A 213 6.60 -18.88 -11.15
N ALA A 214 7.67 -19.66 -11.36
CA ALA A 214 8.22 -19.93 -12.69
C ALA A 214 7.23 -20.71 -13.57
N GLU A 215 6.61 -21.76 -13.04
CA GLU A 215 5.60 -22.58 -13.75
C GLU A 215 4.40 -21.75 -14.22
N ILE A 216 3.98 -20.74 -13.44
CA ILE A 216 2.87 -19.85 -13.82
C ILE A 216 3.32 -18.88 -14.92
N ILE A 217 4.51 -18.29 -14.80
CA ILE A 217 5.02 -17.32 -15.78
C ILE A 217 5.27 -17.94 -17.15
N GLU A 218 5.71 -19.19 -17.21
CA GLU A 218 5.93 -19.89 -18.48
C GLU A 218 4.64 -20.00 -19.32
N LYS A 219 3.47 -19.94 -18.68
CA LYS A 219 2.16 -19.97 -19.34
C LYS A 219 1.71 -18.59 -19.85
N ILE A 220 2.45 -17.51 -19.56
CA ILE A 220 2.12 -16.17 -20.01
C ILE A 220 2.74 -15.94 -21.39
N ASP A 221 1.90 -15.97 -22.43
CA ASP A 221 2.34 -15.81 -23.82
C ASP A 221 3.02 -14.47 -24.09
N ARG A 222 2.48 -13.38 -23.51
CA ARG A 222 2.95 -12.02 -23.77
C ARG A 222 4.06 -11.60 -22.80
N ARG A 223 5.30 -11.54 -23.31
CA ARG A 223 6.45 -11.03 -22.55
C ARG A 223 6.51 -9.50 -22.55
N THR A 224 5.93 -8.89 -21.51
CA THR A 224 6.09 -7.45 -21.25
C THR A 224 7.39 -7.17 -20.47
N HIS A 225 7.78 -5.90 -20.36
CA HIS A 225 8.91 -5.49 -19.51
C HIS A 225 8.75 -5.96 -18.06
N PHE A 226 7.52 -5.89 -17.53
CA PHE A 226 7.19 -6.39 -16.19
C PHE A 226 7.45 -7.89 -16.09
N ILE A 227 6.95 -8.70 -17.02
CA ILE A 227 7.16 -10.15 -17.04
C ILE A 227 8.65 -10.50 -17.12
N ASN A 228 9.41 -9.83 -17.98
CA ASN A 228 10.86 -10.05 -18.09
C ASN A 228 11.58 -9.69 -16.78
N SER A 229 11.17 -8.61 -16.12
CA SER A 229 11.71 -8.26 -14.81
C SER A 229 11.37 -9.35 -13.79
N LEU A 230 10.11 -9.78 -13.74
CA LEU A 230 9.65 -10.81 -12.82
C LEU A 230 10.40 -12.14 -12.99
N ILE A 231 10.64 -12.59 -14.23
CA ILE A 231 11.48 -13.75 -14.56
C ILE A 231 12.87 -13.61 -13.91
N ASN A 232 13.53 -12.46 -14.08
CA ASN A 232 14.86 -12.23 -13.54
C ASN A 232 14.88 -12.30 -12.01
N TYR A 233 13.88 -11.73 -11.33
CA TYR A 233 13.79 -11.79 -9.86
C TYR A 233 13.52 -13.20 -9.35
N ILE A 234 12.72 -13.99 -10.08
CA ILE A 234 12.47 -15.41 -9.75
C ILE A 234 13.75 -16.23 -9.91
N GLN A 235 14.47 -16.06 -11.03
CA GLN A 235 15.74 -16.78 -11.27
C GLN A 235 16.80 -16.47 -10.22
N LYS A 236 16.83 -15.24 -9.70
CA LYS A 236 17.75 -14.84 -8.62
C LYS A 236 17.30 -15.28 -7.23
N GLY A 237 16.08 -15.82 -7.07
CA GLY A 237 15.51 -16.14 -5.76
C GLY A 237 15.27 -14.90 -4.89
N GLU A 238 15.02 -13.75 -5.52
CA GLU A 238 14.76 -12.51 -4.80
C GLU A 238 13.27 -12.42 -4.45
N ARG A 239 12.96 -12.21 -3.16
CA ARG A 239 11.58 -12.06 -2.64
C ARG A 239 11.11 -10.61 -2.55
N LEU A 240 12.05 -9.66 -2.61
CA LEU A 240 11.73 -8.26 -2.38
C LEU A 240 10.92 -7.70 -3.54
N VAL A 241 9.95 -6.83 -3.24
CA VAL A 241 9.27 -6.04 -4.26
C VAL A 241 10.25 -5.14 -5.00
N PHE A 242 10.03 -4.97 -6.30
CA PHE A 242 10.88 -4.19 -7.17
C PHE A 242 10.10 -3.11 -7.92
N LYS A 243 10.83 -2.12 -8.43
CA LYS A 243 10.26 -1.07 -9.28
C LYS A 243 10.04 -1.63 -10.67
N VAL A 244 8.82 -1.53 -11.16
CA VAL A 244 8.50 -1.74 -12.57
C VAL A 244 8.83 -0.43 -13.26
N ALA A 245 9.69 -0.47 -14.29
CA ALA A 245 10.07 0.74 -15.02
C ALA A 245 8.80 1.52 -15.43
N GLY A 246 8.76 2.80 -15.08
CA GLY A 246 7.73 3.77 -15.46
C GLY A 246 8.20 4.65 -16.61
#